data_AF-A0AAD0BZV2-F1
#
_entry.id   AF-A0AAD0BZV2-F1
#
_cell.length_a   1.000
_cell.length_b   1.000
_cell.length_c   1.000
_cell.angle_alpha   90.00
_cell.angle_beta   90.00
_cell.angle_gamma   90.00
#
_symmetry.space_group_name_H-M   'P 1'
#
loop_
_entity.id
_entity.type
_entity.pdbx_description
1 polymer ?
#
loop_
_entity_poly.entity_id
_entity_poly.type
_entity_poly.pdbx_seq_one_letter_code
_entity_poly.pdbx_strand_id
1 'polypeptide(L)'
;MDSYQPYPIRPDAVLCSLAELPDGGLRVVMDDLRQTSEPGHWQNRIFVTFKDYAAGQLDPSTLPDEELQAFGLYVLVRLLAINGCLRDTEEEPDSDAHLTEQQRQNIAALTDEDIAWIDAQLLSHCDGQFRKIAFIVGNAMSLDPQRRPGIADVFYAQRVRKLVARGVLEAQGDLARMRHGEVRIRQQP
;
A
#
# COMPACT_ATOMS: atom_id res chain seq x y z
N MET A 1 -21.39 -31.72 29.76
CA MET A 1 -20.98 -31.65 28.35
C MET A 1 -21.11 -30.20 27.97
N ASP A 2 -20.00 -29.46 28.02
CA ASP A 2 -19.98 -28.06 27.64
C ASP A 2 -20.26 -27.94 26.14
N SER A 3 -21.34 -27.26 25.79
CA SER A 3 -21.65 -26.88 24.42
C SER A 3 -20.65 -25.80 24.00
N TYR A 4 -19.58 -26.20 23.32
CA TYR A 4 -18.66 -25.28 22.67
C TYR A 4 -19.45 -24.44 21.67
N GLN A 5 -19.77 -23.20 22.04
CA GLN A 5 -20.28 -22.21 21.09
C GLN A 5 -19.07 -21.60 20.39
N PRO A 6 -18.91 -21.80 19.06
CA PRO A 6 -17.83 -21.16 18.35
C PRO A 6 -18.08 -19.65 18.34
N TYR A 7 -17.12 -18.89 18.86
CA TYR A 7 -17.13 -17.44 18.67
C TYR A 7 -17.02 -17.13 17.17
N PRO A 8 -17.79 -16.16 16.66
CA PRO A 8 -17.69 -15.79 15.25
C PRO A 8 -16.30 -15.21 14.97
N ILE A 9 -15.56 -15.86 14.08
CA ILE A 9 -14.27 -15.37 13.57
C ILE A 9 -14.58 -14.24 12.58
N ARG A 10 -13.92 -13.09 12.74
CA ARG A 10 -14.07 -11.97 11.80
C ARG A 10 -13.35 -12.29 10.49
N PRO A 11 -13.89 -11.87 9.33
CA PRO A 11 -13.34 -12.26 8.02
C PRO A 11 -12.11 -11.43 7.62
N ASP A 12 -11.51 -10.64 8.51
CA ASP A 12 -10.42 -9.72 8.20
C ASP A 12 -9.11 -10.27 8.78
N ALA A 13 -8.03 -10.23 7.99
CA ALA A 13 -6.73 -10.80 8.35
C ALA A 13 -5.58 -9.85 7.96
N VAL A 14 -4.43 -10.04 8.60
CA VAL A 14 -3.16 -9.41 8.20
C VAL A 14 -2.27 -10.51 7.65
N LEU A 15 -1.93 -10.44 6.36
CA LEU A 15 -0.98 -11.32 5.70
C LEU A 15 0.41 -10.70 5.78
N CYS A 16 1.31 -11.37 6.49
CA CYS A 16 2.72 -11.03 6.50
C CYS A 16 3.45 -11.80 5.40
N SER A 17 4.10 -11.10 4.48
CA SER A 17 4.87 -11.70 3.37
C SER A 17 6.20 -10.97 3.17
N LEU A 18 7.08 -11.57 2.37
CA LEU A 18 8.37 -11.00 2.01
C LEU A 18 8.39 -10.67 0.52
N ALA A 19 8.87 -9.48 0.19
CA ALA A 19 9.24 -9.10 -1.17
C ALA A 19 10.77 -9.02 -1.28
N GLU A 20 11.33 -9.67 -2.30
CA GLU A 20 12.75 -9.56 -2.65
C GLU A 20 13.00 -8.21 -3.33
N LEU A 21 13.99 -7.48 -2.83
CA LEU A 21 14.44 -6.22 -3.39
C LEU A 21 15.57 -6.46 -4.40
N PRO A 22 15.77 -5.55 -5.38
CA PRO A 22 16.78 -5.70 -6.43
C PRO A 22 18.21 -5.89 -5.92
N ASP A 23 18.52 -5.35 -4.75
CA ASP A 23 19.82 -5.42 -4.10
C ASP A 23 19.99 -6.68 -3.23
N GLY A 24 19.03 -7.61 -3.28
CA GLY A 24 18.99 -8.81 -2.43
C GLY A 24 18.48 -8.55 -1.01
N GLY A 25 18.04 -7.32 -0.71
CA GLY A 25 17.32 -7.00 0.52
C GLY A 25 15.93 -7.64 0.54
N LEU A 26 15.29 -7.56 1.72
CA LEU A 26 13.93 -8.06 1.93
C LEU A 26 13.05 -6.95 2.48
N ARG A 27 11.87 -6.79 1.89
CA ARG A 27 10.79 -5.95 2.42
C ARG A 27 9.75 -6.80 3.11
N VAL A 28 9.43 -6.48 4.35
CA VAL A 28 8.32 -7.09 5.09
C VAL A 28 7.03 -6.37 4.74
N VAL A 29 6.11 -7.08 4.11
CA VAL A 29 4.77 -6.62 3.72
C VAL A 29 3.75 -7.15 4.73
N MET A 30 2.76 -6.33 5.07
CA MET A 30 1.66 -6.60 6.00
C MET A 30 0.33 -6.20 5.35
N ASP A 31 -0.10 -7.01 4.38
CA ASP A 31 -1.34 -6.78 3.65
C ASP A 31 -2.58 -7.02 4.50
N ASP A 32 -3.54 -6.11 4.40
CA ASP A 32 -4.88 -6.31 4.93
C ASP A 32 -5.69 -7.13 3.94
N LEU A 33 -6.21 -8.27 4.40
CA LEU A 33 -7.04 -9.16 3.61
C LEU A 33 -8.44 -9.26 4.19
N ARG A 34 -9.41 -9.57 3.32
CA ARG A 34 -10.74 -10.02 3.73
C ARG A 34 -11.12 -11.30 3.03
N GLN A 35 -11.67 -12.23 3.80
CA GLN A 35 -12.19 -13.48 3.29
C GLN A 35 -13.38 -13.20 2.37
N THR A 36 -13.38 -13.85 1.21
CA THR A 36 -14.51 -13.76 0.27
C THR A 36 -15.65 -14.66 0.75
N SER A 37 -16.74 -14.73 -0.02
CA SER A 37 -17.82 -15.68 0.23
C SER A 37 -17.38 -17.14 0.15
N GLU A 38 -16.26 -17.43 -0.52
CA GLU A 38 -15.70 -18.77 -0.63
C GLU A 38 -14.68 -19.00 0.51
N PRO A 39 -14.86 -20.03 1.34
CA PRO A 39 -13.92 -20.33 2.42
C PRO A 39 -12.49 -20.53 1.91
N GLY A 40 -11.50 -19.93 2.59
CA GLY A 40 -10.09 -20.01 2.20
C GLY A 40 -9.65 -19.03 1.10
N HIS A 41 -10.58 -18.31 0.46
CA HIS A 41 -10.25 -17.29 -0.53
C HIS A 41 -10.19 -15.92 0.13
N TRP A 42 -9.10 -15.20 -0.14
CA TRP A 42 -8.83 -13.89 0.45
C TRP A 42 -8.65 -12.84 -0.64
N GLN A 43 -9.23 -11.66 -0.42
CA GLN A 43 -9.09 -10.49 -1.28
C GLN A 43 -8.27 -9.43 -0.55
N ASN A 44 -7.24 -8.91 -1.21
CA ASN A 44 -6.44 -7.81 -0.70
C ASN A 44 -7.26 -6.51 -0.64
N ARG A 45 -7.17 -5.81 0.48
CA ARG A 45 -7.84 -4.53 0.76
C ARG A 45 -6.87 -3.37 0.83
N ILE A 46 -5.81 -3.49 1.61
CA ILE A 46 -4.84 -2.43 1.86
C ILE A 46 -3.44 -3.04 1.84
N PHE A 47 -2.53 -2.40 1.12
CA PHE A 47 -1.13 -2.74 1.08
C PHE A 47 -0.40 -1.88 2.09
N VAL A 48 0.32 -2.53 3.01
CA VAL A 48 1.13 -1.87 4.03
C VAL A 48 2.47 -2.56 4.11
N THR A 49 3.54 -1.79 4.19
CA THR A 49 4.88 -2.29 4.44
C THR A 49 5.28 -1.96 5.86
N PHE A 50 5.96 -2.90 6.50
CA PHE A 50 6.55 -2.68 7.81
C PHE A 50 7.93 -2.01 7.65
N LYS A 51 8.89 -2.72 7.06
CA LYS A 51 10.27 -2.27 6.96
C LYS A 51 11.05 -3.03 5.88
N ASP A 52 12.10 -2.39 5.38
CA ASP A 52 13.10 -3.01 4.52
C ASP A 52 14.34 -3.39 5.32
N TYR A 53 14.89 -4.55 5.02
CA TYR A 53 16.11 -5.09 5.59
C TYR A 53 17.12 -5.27 4.47
N ALA A 54 18.36 -4.83 4.69
CA ALA A 54 19.43 -5.14 3.75
C ALA A 54 19.67 -6.66 3.71
N ALA A 55 20.32 -7.13 2.64
CA ALA A 55 20.60 -8.54 2.45
C ALA A 55 21.26 -9.16 3.71
N GLY A 56 20.65 -10.24 4.21
CA GLY A 56 21.13 -10.97 5.39
C GLY A 56 20.87 -10.30 6.75
N GLN A 57 20.22 -9.14 6.82
CA GLN A 57 19.93 -8.46 8.10
C GLN A 57 18.63 -8.91 8.77
N LEU A 58 17.73 -9.56 8.04
CA LEU A 58 16.52 -10.15 8.61
C LEU A 58 16.85 -11.55 9.19
N ASP A 59 17.62 -11.57 10.28
CA ASP A 59 17.96 -12.79 11.01
C ASP A 59 17.38 -12.71 12.44
N PRO A 60 16.35 -13.50 12.77
CA PRO A 60 15.71 -13.48 14.08
C PRO A 60 16.66 -13.74 15.27
N SER A 61 17.83 -14.36 15.03
CA SER A 61 18.82 -14.60 16.10
C SER A 61 19.68 -13.39 16.43
N THR A 62 19.71 -12.39 15.55
CA THR A 62 20.54 -11.17 15.70
C THR A 62 19.73 -9.88 15.76
N LEU A 63 18.44 -9.92 15.38
CA LEU A 63 17.55 -8.77 15.49
C LEU A 63 17.36 -8.35 16.96
N PRO A 64 17.36 -7.03 17.25
CA PRO A 64 17.04 -6.54 18.58
C PRO A 64 15.61 -6.90 19.01
N ASP A 65 15.41 -7.15 20.31
CA ASP A 65 14.07 -7.42 20.87
C ASP A 65 13.07 -6.30 20.57
N GLU A 66 13.52 -5.05 20.54
CA GLU A 66 12.70 -3.89 20.18
C GLU A 66 12.13 -4.01 18.76
N GLU A 67 12.91 -4.56 17.83
CA GLU A 67 12.49 -4.77 16.44
C GLU A 67 11.40 -5.86 16.35
N LEU A 68 11.58 -6.96 17.08
CA LEU A 68 10.59 -8.05 17.15
C LEU A 68 9.30 -7.59 17.83
N GLN A 69 9.42 -6.78 18.89
CA GLN A 69 8.28 -6.17 19.57
C GLN A 69 7.55 -5.19 18.66
N ALA A 70 8.28 -4.36 17.92
CA ALA A 70 7.69 -3.44 16.95
C ALA A 70 6.90 -4.19 15.88
N PHE A 71 7.44 -5.29 15.34
CA PHE A 71 6.72 -6.15 14.39
C PHE A 71 5.42 -6.70 14.99
N GLY A 72 5.48 -7.29 16.19
CA GLY A 72 4.29 -7.84 16.87
C GLY A 72 3.23 -6.78 17.19
N LEU A 73 3.66 -5.61 17.66
CA LEU A 73 2.79 -4.47 17.90
C LEU A 73 2.10 -4.04 16.61
N TYR A 74 2.83 -3.96 15.51
CA TYR A 74 2.29 -3.51 14.22
C TYR A 74 1.20 -4.48 13.71
N VAL A 75 1.46 -5.79 13.77
CA VAL A 75 0.46 -6.81 13.41
C VAL A 75 -0.82 -6.67 14.24
N LEU A 76 -0.69 -6.48 15.56
CA LEU A 76 -1.83 -6.32 16.45
C LEU A 76 -2.61 -5.03 16.15
N VAL A 77 -1.93 -3.91 15.96
CA VAL A 77 -2.56 -2.62 15.62
C VAL A 77 -3.31 -2.73 14.29
N ARG A 78 -2.72 -3.36 13.27
CA ARG A 78 -3.36 -3.57 11.97
C ARG A 78 -4.60 -4.45 12.08
N LEU A 79 -4.50 -5.58 12.79
CA LEU A 79 -5.65 -6.44 13.06
C LEU A 79 -6.77 -5.69 13.77
N LEU A 80 -6.46 -4.86 14.78
CA LEU A 80 -7.47 -4.06 15.47
C LEU A 80 -8.07 -2.99 14.55
N ALA A 81 -7.26 -2.32 13.73
CA ALA A 81 -7.70 -1.29 12.80
C ALA A 81 -8.66 -1.83 11.74
N ILE A 82 -8.27 -2.88 11.00
CA ILE A 82 -9.11 -3.47 9.93
C ILE A 82 -10.43 -4.03 10.48
N ASN A 83 -10.41 -4.46 11.75
CA ASN A 83 -11.59 -4.95 12.45
C ASN A 83 -12.40 -3.83 13.13
N GLY A 84 -12.07 -2.55 12.94
CA GLY A 84 -12.80 -1.41 13.51
C GLY A 84 -12.75 -1.32 15.03
N CYS A 85 -11.73 -1.91 15.65
CA CYS A 85 -11.51 -1.88 17.10
C CYS A 85 -10.68 -0.68 17.57
N LEU A 86 -10.04 0.05 16.64
CA LEU A 86 -9.39 1.32 16.92
C LEU A 86 -10.33 2.46 16.52
N ARG A 87 -10.34 3.53 17.32
CA ARG A 87 -11.00 4.78 16.92
C ARG A 87 -10.08 5.47 15.93
N ASP A 88 -10.65 6.06 14.88
CA ASP A 88 -9.91 6.98 14.02
C ASP A 88 -9.43 8.15 14.90
N THR A 89 -8.19 8.09 15.38
CA THR A 89 -7.51 9.29 15.87
C THR A 89 -7.45 10.21 14.66
N GLU A 90 -8.10 11.37 14.75
CA GLU A 90 -8.17 12.40 13.71
C GLU A 90 -6.85 12.45 12.94
N GLU A 91 -6.83 11.78 11.79
CA GLU A 91 -5.62 11.68 10.98
C GLU A 91 -5.27 13.11 10.56
N GLU A 92 -4.02 13.52 10.78
CA GLU A 92 -3.54 14.79 10.27
C GLU A 92 -3.93 14.92 8.78
N PRO A 93 -4.34 16.11 8.33
CA PRO A 93 -4.83 16.28 6.98
C PRO A 93 -3.79 15.74 5.99
N ASP A 94 -4.21 14.71 5.24
CA ASP A 94 -3.54 14.12 4.07
C ASP A 94 -3.46 15.20 2.97
N SER A 95 -2.65 16.21 3.25
CA SER A 95 -2.46 17.39 2.42
C SER A 95 -1.21 17.12 1.60
N ASP A 96 -1.41 16.99 0.28
CA ASP A 96 -0.38 16.90 -0.77
C ASP A 96 0.66 18.06 -0.76
N ALA A 97 0.62 18.97 0.22
CA ALA A 97 1.10 20.34 0.07
C ALA A 97 2.61 20.56 0.31
N HIS A 98 3.37 19.62 0.85
CA HIS A 98 4.76 19.89 1.26
C HIS A 98 5.80 18.92 0.71
N LEU A 99 6.14 19.11 -0.58
CA LEU A 99 7.39 18.58 -1.14
C LEU A 99 8.60 19.32 -0.57
N THR A 100 9.58 18.58 -0.05
CA THR A 100 10.91 19.11 0.27
C THR A 100 11.64 19.54 -1.01
N GLU A 101 12.63 20.43 -0.87
CA GLU A 101 13.43 20.88 -2.01
C GLU A 101 14.14 19.70 -2.71
N GLN A 102 14.66 18.74 -1.95
CA GLN A 102 15.27 17.53 -2.52
C GLN A 102 14.27 16.71 -3.32
N GLN A 103 13.03 16.54 -2.83
CA GLN A 103 11.99 15.82 -3.57
C GLN A 103 11.62 16.55 -4.86
N ARG A 104 11.56 17.90 -4.84
CA ARG A 104 11.32 18.70 -6.06
C ARG A 104 12.43 18.51 -7.09
N GLN A 105 13.69 18.51 -6.65
CA GLN A 105 14.83 18.26 -7.53
C GLN A 105 14.81 16.86 -8.11
N ASN A 106 14.49 15.84 -7.30
CA ASN A 106 14.36 14.46 -7.78
C ASN A 106 13.24 14.33 -8.83
N ILE A 107 12.09 14.98 -8.59
CA ILE A 107 10.98 15.02 -9.55
C ILE A 107 11.38 15.75 -10.84
N ALA A 108 12.09 16.87 -10.74
CA ALA A 108 12.56 17.63 -11.90
C ALA A 108 13.59 16.87 -12.76
N ALA A 109 14.31 15.91 -12.16
CA ALA A 109 15.26 15.06 -12.85
C ALA A 109 14.63 13.83 -13.55
N LEU A 110 13.31 13.64 -13.45
CA LEU A 110 12.60 12.56 -14.16
C LEU A 110 12.52 12.86 -15.66
N THR A 111 12.87 11.88 -16.47
CA THR A 111 12.67 11.90 -17.92
C THR A 111 11.23 11.50 -18.27
N ASP A 112 10.84 11.70 -19.53
CA ASP A 112 9.56 11.20 -20.03
C ASP A 112 9.46 9.67 -19.96
N GLU A 113 10.58 8.96 -20.09
CA GLU A 113 10.65 7.51 -19.93
C GLU A 113 10.39 7.09 -18.48
N ASP A 114 10.99 7.79 -17.51
CA ASP A 114 10.73 7.53 -16.10
C ASP A 114 9.26 7.77 -15.74
N ILE A 115 8.68 8.83 -16.29
CA ILE A 115 7.27 9.16 -16.09
C ILE A 115 6.37 8.10 -16.71
N ALA A 116 6.69 7.62 -17.91
CA ALA A 116 5.94 6.56 -18.58
C ALA A 116 6.04 5.24 -17.80
N TRP A 117 7.21 4.93 -17.23
CA TRP A 117 7.39 3.78 -16.36
C TRP A 117 6.53 3.88 -15.10
N ILE A 118 6.55 5.03 -14.41
CA ILE A 118 5.70 5.28 -13.23
C ILE A 118 4.21 5.11 -13.59
N ASP A 119 3.76 5.69 -14.71
CA ASP A 119 2.38 5.53 -15.16
C ASP A 119 2.04 4.05 -15.42
N ALA A 120 2.95 3.28 -16.02
CA ALA A 120 2.76 1.85 -16.28
C ALA A 120 2.71 1.01 -14.97
N GLN A 121 3.55 1.33 -13.99
CA GLN A 121 3.52 0.68 -12.67
C GLN A 121 2.23 1.01 -11.90
N LEU A 122 1.74 2.25 -11.97
CA LEU A 122 0.45 2.61 -11.38
C LEU A 122 -0.71 1.83 -12.03
N LEU A 123 -0.69 1.68 -13.35
CA LEU A 123 -1.71 0.94 -14.10
C LEU A 123 -1.66 -0.56 -13.82
N SER A 124 -0.48 -1.16 -13.57
CA SER A 124 -0.36 -2.60 -13.27
C SER A 124 -1.07 -3.00 -11.97
N HIS A 125 -1.30 -2.05 -11.06
CA HIS A 125 -2.05 -2.24 -9.81
C HIS A 125 -3.53 -1.83 -9.91
N CYS A 126 -4.01 -1.47 -11.10
CA CYS A 126 -5.40 -1.18 -11.37
C CYS A 126 -6.08 -2.38 -12.05
N ASP A 127 -7.33 -2.64 -11.71
CA ASP A 127 -8.18 -3.66 -12.35
C ASP A 127 -9.59 -3.09 -12.56
N GLY A 128 -10.58 -3.95 -12.84
CA GLY A 128 -11.98 -3.53 -13.00
C GLY A 128 -12.68 -3.11 -11.70
N GLN A 129 -12.04 -3.28 -10.54
CA GLN A 129 -12.57 -2.91 -9.23
C GLN A 129 -12.01 -1.55 -8.80
N PHE A 130 -12.83 -0.77 -8.07
CA PHE A 130 -12.35 0.46 -7.47
C PHE A 130 -11.33 0.15 -6.38
N ARG A 131 -10.14 0.75 -6.50
CA ARG A 131 -9.02 0.66 -5.56
C ARG A 131 -8.70 2.06 -5.05
N LYS A 132 -8.34 2.18 -3.77
CA LYS A 132 -7.86 3.43 -3.18
C LYS A 132 -6.62 3.93 -3.91
N ILE A 133 -6.51 5.24 -4.13
CA ILE A 133 -5.30 5.82 -4.74
C ILE A 133 -4.08 5.54 -3.86
N ALA A 134 -4.21 5.66 -2.53
CA ALA A 134 -3.16 5.31 -1.58
C ALA A 134 -2.68 3.86 -1.72
N PHE A 135 -3.58 2.92 -2.03
CA PHE A 135 -3.23 1.52 -2.28
C PHE A 135 -2.37 1.39 -3.55
N ILE A 136 -2.80 1.99 -4.65
CA ILE A 136 -2.10 1.93 -5.94
C ILE A 136 -0.72 2.58 -5.84
N VAL A 137 -0.65 3.78 -5.24
CA VAL A 137 0.59 4.53 -5.04
C VAL A 137 1.55 3.76 -4.13
N GLY A 138 1.05 3.24 -3.00
CA GLY A 138 1.85 2.44 -2.07
C GLY A 138 2.46 1.21 -2.72
N ASN A 139 1.68 0.46 -3.52
CA ASN A 139 2.19 -0.69 -4.26
C ASN A 139 3.22 -0.28 -5.31
N ALA A 140 2.94 0.72 -6.14
CA ALA A 140 3.88 1.18 -7.16
C ALA A 140 5.20 1.67 -6.54
N MET A 141 5.14 2.28 -5.35
CA MET A 141 6.34 2.71 -4.64
C MET A 141 7.08 1.56 -3.96
N SER A 142 6.39 0.52 -3.51
CA SER A 142 6.98 -0.53 -2.69
C SER A 142 7.27 -1.84 -3.43
N LEU A 143 6.73 -2.06 -4.62
CA LEU A 143 6.90 -3.32 -5.34
C LEU A 143 7.61 -3.13 -6.68
N ASP A 144 7.78 -1.88 -7.15
CA ASP A 144 8.56 -1.60 -8.34
C ASP A 144 10.08 -1.73 -8.07
N PRO A 145 10.75 -2.76 -8.63
CA PRO A 145 12.19 -2.95 -8.46
C PRO A 145 13.01 -1.86 -9.15
N GLN A 146 12.44 -1.15 -10.12
CA GLN A 146 13.12 -0.08 -10.87
C GLN A 146 12.73 1.31 -10.37
N ARG A 147 12.04 1.40 -9.23
CA ARG A 147 11.64 2.67 -8.64
C ARG A 147 12.87 3.57 -8.43
N ARG A 148 12.72 4.82 -8.83
CA ARG A 148 13.65 5.88 -8.42
C ARG A 148 13.43 6.27 -6.95
N PRO A 149 14.45 6.14 -6.08
CA PRO A 149 14.33 6.52 -4.69
C PRO A 149 14.16 8.05 -4.55
N GLY A 150 13.50 8.47 -3.47
CA GLY A 150 13.34 9.90 -3.16
C GLY A 150 12.27 10.65 -3.98
N ILE A 151 11.48 9.95 -4.80
CA ILE A 151 10.24 10.50 -5.37
C ILE A 151 9.11 10.36 -4.34
N ALA A 152 8.41 11.47 -4.10
CA ALA A 152 7.32 11.53 -3.13
C ALA A 152 6.03 10.89 -3.65
N ASP A 153 5.26 10.28 -2.77
CA ASP A 153 3.93 9.71 -3.02
C ASP A 153 2.95 10.69 -3.68
N VAL A 154 2.98 11.96 -3.27
CA VAL A 154 2.14 13.02 -3.86
C VAL A 154 2.38 13.18 -5.36
N PHE A 155 3.59 12.90 -5.87
CA PHE A 155 3.86 12.90 -7.30
C PHE A 155 3.19 11.72 -8.00
N TYR A 156 3.23 10.52 -7.41
CA TYR A 156 2.51 9.35 -7.92
C TYR A 156 0.98 9.60 -7.91
N ALA A 157 0.43 10.20 -6.85
CA ALA A 157 -0.98 10.60 -6.80
C ALA A 157 -1.34 11.63 -7.90
N GLN A 158 -0.45 12.59 -8.20
CA GLN A 158 -0.60 13.48 -9.35
C GLN A 158 -0.61 12.71 -10.68
N ARG A 159 0.20 11.66 -10.83
CA ARG A 159 0.18 10.79 -12.02
C ARG A 159 -1.15 10.08 -12.20
N VAL A 160 -1.72 9.52 -11.11
CA VAL A 160 -3.06 8.91 -11.13
C VAL A 160 -4.11 9.92 -11.61
N ARG A 161 -4.09 11.15 -11.10
CA ARG A 161 -5.00 12.22 -11.57
C ARG A 161 -4.85 12.52 -13.05
N LYS A 162 -3.62 12.49 -13.60
CA LYS A 162 -3.39 12.66 -15.05
C LYS A 162 -3.93 11.49 -15.86
N LEU A 163 -3.84 10.25 -15.37
CA LEU A 163 -4.41 9.07 -16.02
C LEU A 163 -5.95 9.12 -16.04
N VAL A 164 -6.57 9.62 -14.97
CA VAL A 164 -8.02 9.92 -14.92
C VAL A 164 -8.39 11.00 -15.93
N ALA A 165 -7.66 12.12 -15.97
CA ALA A 165 -7.93 13.21 -16.91
C ALA A 165 -7.78 12.79 -18.39
N ARG A 166 -6.92 11.80 -18.67
CA ARG A 166 -6.75 11.18 -19.99
C ARG A 166 -7.85 10.15 -20.32
N GLY A 167 -8.71 9.82 -19.37
CA GLY A 167 -9.78 8.83 -19.53
C GLY A 167 -9.30 7.37 -19.50
N VAL A 168 -8.06 7.12 -19.07
CA VAL A 168 -7.51 5.75 -18.88
C VAL A 168 -8.13 5.10 -17.64
N LEU A 169 -8.32 5.89 -16.58
CA LEU A 169 -8.92 5.47 -15.33
C LEU A 169 -10.27 6.17 -15.11
N GLU A 170 -11.22 5.44 -14.54
CA GLU A 170 -12.43 6.02 -13.94
C GLU A 170 -12.18 6.27 -12.46
N ALA A 171 -12.85 7.28 -11.88
CA ALA A 171 -12.58 7.72 -10.52
C ALA A 171 -13.86 8.01 -9.73
N GLN A 172 -13.80 7.83 -8.41
CA GLN A 172 -14.82 8.23 -7.46
C GLN A 172 -14.19 8.75 -6.15
N GLY A 173 -14.95 9.53 -5.38
CA GLY A 173 -14.47 10.17 -4.15
C GLY A 173 -13.61 11.41 -4.39
N ASP A 174 -12.81 11.79 -3.40
CA ASP A 174 -11.95 12.99 -3.45
C ASP A 174 -10.54 12.65 -3.94
N LEU A 175 -10.23 12.97 -5.20
CA LEU A 175 -8.92 12.70 -5.81
C LEU A 175 -7.82 13.64 -5.33
N ALA A 176 -8.15 14.71 -4.61
CA ALA A 176 -7.15 15.57 -3.97
C ALA A 176 -6.57 14.94 -2.72
N ARG A 177 -7.17 13.86 -2.20
CA ARG A 177 -6.72 13.14 -1.01
C ARG A 177 -6.65 11.66 -1.31
N MET A 178 -5.44 11.11 -1.45
CA MET A 178 -5.26 9.74 -1.96
C MET A 178 -5.91 8.65 -1.10
N ARG A 179 -6.14 8.91 0.20
CA ARG A 179 -6.89 8.00 1.10
C ARG A 179 -8.40 8.01 0.87
N HIS A 180 -8.94 9.06 0.24
CA HIS A 180 -10.39 9.24 0.02
C HIS A 180 -10.81 9.05 -1.44
N GLY A 181 -9.87 9.14 -2.39
CA GLY A 181 -10.10 8.85 -3.80
C GLY A 181 -9.92 7.37 -4.15
N GLU A 182 -10.72 6.89 -5.09
CA GLU A 182 -10.62 5.54 -5.67
C GLU A 182 -10.63 5.60 -7.19
N VAL A 183 -9.92 4.68 -7.84
CA VAL A 183 -9.86 4.54 -9.30
C VAL A 183 -9.95 3.09 -9.74
N ARG A 184 -10.34 2.88 -11.00
CA ARG A 184 -10.34 1.58 -11.68
C ARG A 184 -10.00 1.74 -13.16
N ILE A 185 -9.60 0.66 -13.84
CA ILE A 185 -9.46 0.64 -15.29
C ILE A 185 -10.83 0.93 -15.92
N ARG A 186 -10.86 1.91 -16.83
CA ARG A 186 -12.05 2.18 -17.63
C ARG A 186 -12.35 0.97 -18.52
N GLN A 187 -13.49 0.33 -18.31
CA GLN A 187 -13.97 -0.69 -19.24
C GLN A 187 -14.45 0.02 -20.51
N GLN A 188 -13.87 -0.33 -21.66
CA GLN A 188 -14.45 0.09 -22.93
C GLN A 188 -15.83 -0.56 -23.06
N PRO A 189 -16.85 0.18 -23.52
CA PRO A 189 -18.20 -0.36 -23.71
C PRO A 189 -18.25 -1.48 -24.75
#